data_AF-A0A956VYE4-F1
#
_entry.id   AF-A0A956VYE4-F1
#
_cell.length_a   1.000
_cell.length_b   1.000
_cell.length_c   1.000
_cell.angle_alpha   90.00
_cell.angle_beta   90.00
_cell.angle_gamma   90.00
#
_symmetry.space_group_name_H-M   'P 1'
#
loop_
_entity.id
_entity.type
_entity.pdbx_description
1 polymer ?
#
loop_
_entity_poly.entity_id
_entity_poly.type
_entity_poly.pdbx_seq_one_letter_code
_entity_poly.pdbx_strand_id
1 'polypeptide(L)'
;MTASPGARPRDAIHERFLIASLAFGLLGGFTLAITLPVEVILGRADASWVAHAQVHGHMQVVGFAGLFVVGMAFRLAPRFGARPAMALPWATTPVFALLVIGLLARSIGQPVGEVPVFAAFAVVGLVAELA
;
A
#
# COMPACT_ATOMS: atom_id res chain seq x y z
N MET A 1 -10.41 37.07 -28.72
CA MET A 1 -10.20 36.35 -27.44
C MET A 1 -10.32 34.85 -27.73
N THR A 2 -9.22 34.22 -28.15
CA THR A 2 -9.21 32.81 -28.56
C THR A 2 -9.10 31.94 -27.31
N ALA A 3 -10.13 31.15 -27.03
CA ALA A 3 -10.06 30.12 -25.99
C ALA A 3 -8.89 29.17 -26.31
N SER A 4 -7.94 29.04 -25.40
CA SER A 4 -6.79 28.15 -25.57
C SER A 4 -7.29 26.71 -25.55
N PRO A 5 -7.12 25.92 -26.63
CA PRO A 5 -7.58 24.54 -26.65
C PRO A 5 -6.65 23.66 -25.83
N GLY A 6 -7.21 22.93 -24.87
CA GLY A 6 -6.63 21.67 -24.40
C GLY A 6 -5.63 21.75 -23.27
N ALA A 7 -6.05 22.17 -22.07
CA ALA A 7 -5.50 21.55 -20.87
C ALA A 7 -6.10 20.14 -20.75
N ARG A 8 -5.59 19.16 -21.50
CA ARG A 8 -5.86 17.75 -21.18
C ARG A 8 -5.51 17.56 -19.70
N PRO A 9 -6.33 16.87 -18.88
CA PRO A 9 -5.90 16.47 -17.54
C PRO A 9 -4.58 15.72 -17.69
N ARG A 10 -3.46 16.39 -17.39
CA ARG A 10 -2.12 15.81 -17.51
C ARG A 10 -1.99 14.80 -16.39
N ASP A 11 -2.21 13.52 -16.70
CA ASP A 11 -1.78 12.33 -15.96
C ASP A 11 -1.55 12.52 -14.44
N ALA A 12 -2.61 12.89 -13.72
CA ALA A 12 -2.60 13.05 -12.25
C ALA A 12 -2.51 11.71 -11.49
N ILE A 13 -2.38 10.59 -12.20
CA ILE A 13 -2.30 9.26 -11.58
C ILE A 13 -1.09 9.14 -10.65
N HIS A 14 0.05 9.72 -11.03
CA HIS A 14 1.25 9.74 -10.18
C HIS A 14 1.00 10.45 -8.84
N GLU A 15 0.20 11.53 -8.83
CA GLU A 15 -0.16 12.23 -7.59
C GLU A 15 -0.95 11.32 -6.65
N ARG A 16 -1.84 10.49 -7.18
CA ARG A 16 -2.59 9.51 -6.37
C ARG A 16 -1.65 8.50 -5.70
N PHE A 17 -0.64 8.01 -6.43
CA PHE A 17 0.40 7.14 -5.87
C PHE A 17 1.20 7.84 -4.77
N LEU A 18 1.59 9.11 -4.98
CA LEU A 18 2.35 9.88 -4.00
C LEU A 18 1.53 10.20 -2.75
N ILE A 19 0.26 10.59 -2.90
CA ILE A 19 -0.64 10.84 -1.78
C ILE A 19 -0.87 9.56 -0.99
N ALA A 20 -1.15 8.43 -1.67
CA ALA A 20 -1.31 7.13 -1.01
C ALA A 20 -0.02 6.71 -0.29
N SER A 21 1.13 6.88 -0.94
CA SER A 21 2.45 6.63 -0.35
C SER A 21 2.65 7.36 0.97
N LEU A 22 2.42 8.68 0.96
CA LEU A 22 2.53 9.51 2.16
C LEU A 22 1.50 9.11 3.22
N ALA A 23 0.26 8.80 2.82
CA ALA A 23 -0.77 8.36 3.76
C ALA A 23 -0.39 7.05 4.47
N PHE A 24 0.05 6.02 3.73
CA PHE A 24 0.48 4.75 4.33
C PHE A 24 1.76 4.90 5.17
N GLY A 25 2.71 5.71 4.69
CA GLY A 25 3.93 6.01 5.44
C GLY A 25 3.65 6.71 6.75
N LEU A 26 2.87 7.79 6.73
CA LEU A 26 2.58 8.60 7.92
C LEU A 26 1.59 7.93 8.86
N LEU A 27 0.40 7.57 8.38
CA LEU A 27 -0.70 7.11 9.24
C LEU A 27 -0.46 5.70 9.76
N GLY A 28 0.22 4.87 8.97
CA GLY A 28 0.49 3.48 9.31
C GLY A 28 1.93 3.27 9.76
N GLY A 29 2.87 3.42 8.81
CA GLY A 29 4.28 3.12 9.01
C GLY A 29 4.90 3.85 10.21
N PHE A 30 4.90 5.18 10.22
CA PHE A 30 5.51 5.97 11.28
C PHE A 30 4.74 5.91 12.59
N THR A 31 3.40 5.85 12.55
CA THR A 31 2.59 5.62 13.75
C THR A 31 3.03 4.33 14.45
N LEU A 32 3.11 3.21 13.73
CA LEU A 32 3.55 1.94 14.29
C LEU A 32 5.03 1.95 14.69
N ALA A 33 5.89 2.70 13.99
CA ALA A 33 7.30 2.86 14.36
C ALA A 33 7.48 3.47 15.77
N ILE A 34 6.52 4.29 16.21
CA ILE A 34 6.52 4.92 17.52
C ILE A 34 5.87 4.02 18.56
N THR A 35 4.73 3.39 18.26
CA THR A 35 3.98 2.60 19.23
C THR A 35 4.64 1.27 19.57
N LEU A 36 5.25 0.59 18.60
CA LEU A 36 5.84 -0.73 18.81
C LEU A 36 7.00 -0.73 19.83
N PRO A 37 7.97 0.21 19.80
CA PRO A 37 8.98 0.31 20.86
C PRO A 37 8.40 0.62 22.24
N VAL A 38 7.33 1.43 22.30
CA VAL A 38 6.65 1.74 23.57
C VAL A 38 6.04 0.48 24.17
N GLU A 39 5.40 -0.37 23.36
CA GLU A 39 4.87 -1.66 23.82
C GLU A 39 5.95 -2.59 24.37
N VAL A 40 7.13 -2.62 23.74
CA VAL A 40 8.29 -3.38 24.26
C VAL A 40 8.72 -2.85 25.62
N ILE A 41 8.87 -1.52 25.77
CA ILE A 41 9.28 -0.90 27.03
C ILE A 41 8.26 -1.18 28.15
N LEU A 42 6.97 -1.25 27.82
CA LEU A 42 5.89 -1.57 28.75
C LEU A 42 5.74 -3.08 29.03
N GLY A 43 6.58 -3.94 28.44
CA GLY A 43 6.53 -5.39 28.62
C GLY A 43 5.33 -6.06 27.96
N ARG A 44 4.78 -5.48 26.88
CA ARG A 44 3.56 -5.95 26.18
C ARG A 44 3.84 -6.53 24.79
N ALA A 45 5.08 -6.93 24.51
CA ALA A 45 5.46 -7.51 23.23
C ALA A 45 5.03 -8.99 23.13
N ASP A 46 3.80 -9.23 22.69
CA ASP A 46 3.23 -10.57 22.47
C ASP A 46 3.12 -10.92 20.96
N ALA A 47 2.33 -11.95 20.61
CA ALA A 47 2.11 -12.33 19.22
C ALA A 47 1.48 -11.20 18.38
N SER A 48 0.63 -10.36 18.99
CA SER A 48 0.03 -9.21 18.32
C SER A 48 1.11 -8.18 17.97
N TRP A 49 2.13 -8.01 18.82
CA TRP A 49 3.26 -7.13 18.52
C TRP A 49 4.00 -7.54 17.25
N VAL A 50 4.23 -8.85 17.05
CA VAL A 50 4.89 -9.38 15.85
C VAL A 50 4.05 -9.10 14.61
N ALA A 51 2.73 -9.32 14.67
CA ALA A 51 1.82 -9.01 13.57
C ALA A 51 1.86 -7.53 13.20
N HIS A 52 1.78 -6.63 14.19
CA HIS A 52 1.86 -5.18 13.99
C HIS A 52 3.24 -4.74 13.47
N ALA A 53 4.34 -5.37 13.91
CA ALA A 53 5.69 -5.10 13.40
C ALA A 53 5.85 -5.50 11.92
N GLN A 54 5.23 -6.60 11.50
CA GLN A 54 5.19 -6.99 10.08
C GLN A 54 4.34 -6.03 9.26
N VAL A 55 3.20 -5.58 9.80
CA VAL A 55 2.36 -4.55 9.15
C VAL A 55 3.13 -3.24 9.00
N HIS A 56 3.84 -2.79 10.04
CA HIS A 56 4.72 -1.62 10.00
C HIS A 56 5.74 -1.73 8.85
N GLY A 57 6.51 -2.82 8.82
CA GLY A 57 7.53 -3.02 7.79
C GLY A 57 6.93 -3.03 6.38
N HIS A 58 5.78 -3.69 6.22
CA HIS A 58 5.11 -3.77 4.93
C HIS A 58 4.54 -2.43 4.47
N MET A 59 3.93 -1.66 5.37
CA MET A 59 3.45 -0.30 5.09
C MET A 59 4.59 0.65 4.74
N GLN A 60 5.77 0.51 5.35
CA GLN A 60 6.92 1.36 4.99
C GLN A 60 7.55 0.96 3.64
N VAL A 61 7.76 -0.33 3.40
CA VAL A 61 8.44 -0.79 2.19
C VAL A 61 7.51 -0.75 0.98
N VAL A 62 6.34 -1.37 1.05
CA VAL A 62 5.41 -1.46 -0.09
C VAL A 62 4.52 -0.23 -0.15
N GLY A 63 3.96 0.17 1.00
CA GLY A 63 3.04 1.30 1.09
C GLY A 63 3.70 2.65 0.84
N PHE A 64 4.77 2.98 1.55
CA PHE A 64 5.47 4.25 1.39
C PHE A 64 6.45 4.19 0.22
N ALA A 65 7.58 3.51 0.39
CA ALA A 65 8.66 3.54 -0.60
C ALA A 65 8.22 2.96 -1.97
N GLY A 66 7.51 1.84 -1.96
CA GLY A 66 7.02 1.17 -3.17
C GLY A 66 6.06 2.04 -3.98
N LEU A 67 4.97 2.53 -3.38
CA LEU A 67 4.03 3.41 -4.07
C LEU A 67 4.70 4.73 -4.51
N PHE A 68 5.63 5.26 -3.72
CA PHE A 68 6.40 6.46 -4.12
C PHE A 68 7.18 6.21 -5.40
N VAL A 69 7.95 5.12 -5.45
CA VAL A 69 8.76 4.74 -6.62
C VAL A 69 7.87 4.54 -7.84
N VAL A 70 6.74 3.84 -7.71
CA VAL A 70 5.79 3.63 -8.81
C VAL A 70 5.18 4.94 -9.29
N GLY A 71 4.76 5.82 -8.38
CA GLY A 71 4.26 7.15 -8.72
C GLY A 71 5.29 7.98 -9.47
N MET A 72 6.52 8.02 -8.97
CA MET A 72 7.62 8.71 -9.65
C MET A 72 7.97 8.08 -10.99
N ALA A 73 7.88 6.76 -11.13
CA ALA A 73 8.07 6.07 -12.40
C ALA A 73 7.03 6.54 -13.43
N PHE A 74 5.73 6.62 -13.07
CA PHE A 74 4.71 7.16 -13.97
C PHE A 74 4.97 8.63 -14.35
N ARG A 75 5.55 9.43 -13.45
CA ARG A 75 5.89 10.84 -13.71
C ARG A 75 7.13 11.00 -14.58
N LEU A 76 8.15 10.16 -14.39
CA LEU A 76 9.48 10.34 -14.94
C LEU A 76 9.77 9.47 -16.16
N ALA A 77 9.29 8.22 -16.18
CA ALA A 77 9.61 7.26 -17.25
C ALA A 77 9.24 7.77 -18.66
N PRO A 78 8.10 8.45 -18.90
CA PRO A 78 7.79 9.00 -20.22
C PRO A 78 8.79 10.06 -20.72
N ARG A 79 9.56 10.69 -19.83
CA ARG A 79 10.57 11.71 -20.20
C ARG A 79 11.89 11.11 -20.67
N PHE A 80 12.15 9.85 -20.32
CA PHE A 80 13.37 9.14 -20.72
C PHE A 80 13.16 8.27 -21.97
N GLY A 81 11.90 8.02 -22.35
CA GLY A 81 11.55 7.25 -23.53
C GLY A 81 11.36 8.12 -24.77
N ALA A 82 11.53 7.52 -25.95
CA ALA A 82 11.19 8.13 -27.24
C ALA A 82 9.67 8.35 -27.42
N ARG A 83 8.84 7.83 -26.49
CA ARG A 83 7.38 8.00 -26.49
C ARG A 83 6.97 8.90 -25.32
N PRO A 84 6.25 10.01 -25.58
CA PRO A 84 5.87 10.97 -24.56
C PRO A 84 4.75 10.50 -23.62
N ALA A 85 4.23 9.29 -23.81
CA ALA A 85 3.11 8.72 -23.05
C ALA A 85 3.38 7.28 -22.64
N MET A 86 2.72 6.85 -21.56
CA MET A 86 2.74 5.46 -21.10
C MET A 86 2.21 4.50 -22.18
N ALA A 87 2.82 3.33 -22.29
CA ALA A 87 2.43 2.33 -23.30
C ALA A 87 1.01 1.78 -23.11
N LEU A 88 0.55 1.67 -21.86
CA LEU A 88 -0.78 1.17 -21.49
C LEU A 88 -1.44 2.13 -20.47
N PRO A 89 -1.96 3.30 -20.90
CA PRO A 89 -2.52 4.30 -19.99
C PRO A 89 -3.70 3.77 -19.17
N TRP A 90 -4.50 2.87 -19.75
CA TRP A 90 -5.66 2.25 -19.12
C TRP A 90 -5.30 1.35 -17.93
N ALA A 91 -4.07 0.80 -17.91
CA ALA A 91 -3.64 -0.12 -16.85
C ALA A 91 -3.21 0.61 -15.56
N THR A 92 -2.95 1.92 -15.62
CA THR A 92 -2.43 2.70 -14.49
C THR A 92 -3.38 2.74 -13.28
N THR A 93 -4.70 2.83 -13.53
CA THR A 93 -5.72 2.86 -12.48
C THR A 93 -5.95 1.47 -11.85
N PRO A 94 -6.10 0.37 -12.64
CA PRO A 94 -6.11 -0.98 -12.08
C PRO A 94 -4.89 -1.30 -11.22
N VAL A 95 -3.68 -0.94 -11.67
CA VAL A 95 -2.44 -1.15 -10.90
C VAL A 95 -2.50 -0.41 -9.57
N PHE A 96 -2.92 0.86 -9.57
CA PHE A 96 -3.11 1.63 -8.33
C PHE A 96 -4.10 0.92 -7.40
N ALA A 97 -5.27 0.54 -7.91
CA ALA A 97 -6.31 -0.10 -7.13
C ALA A 97 -5.83 -1.42 -6.50
N LEU A 98 -5.20 -2.29 -7.29
CA LEU A 98 -4.70 -3.57 -6.81
C LEU A 98 -3.64 -3.42 -5.72
N LEU A 99 -2.69 -2.49 -5.89
CA LEU A 99 -1.66 -2.22 -4.89
C LEU A 99 -2.26 -1.68 -3.59
N VAL A 100 -3.16 -0.71 -3.67
CA VAL A 100 -3.81 -0.12 -2.48
C VAL A 100 -4.71 -1.14 -1.78
N ILE A 101 -5.54 -1.88 -2.52
CA ILE A 101 -6.43 -2.90 -1.97
C ILE A 101 -5.61 -4.02 -1.32
N GLY A 102 -4.57 -4.52 -1.98
CA GLY A 102 -3.70 -5.56 -1.42
C GLY A 102 -3.00 -5.10 -0.13
N LEU A 103 -2.53 -3.85 -0.12
CA LEU A 103 -1.91 -3.26 1.05
C LEU A 103 -2.88 -3.14 2.24
N LEU A 104 -4.11 -2.66 1.99
CA LEU A 104 -5.16 -2.59 3.01
C LEU A 104 -5.57 -3.98 3.50
N ALA A 105 -5.78 -4.92 2.57
CA ALA A 105 -6.16 -6.29 2.88
C ALA A 105 -5.14 -6.98 3.77
N ARG A 106 -3.84 -6.83 3.49
CA ARG A 106 -2.79 -7.36 4.37
C ARG A 106 -2.73 -6.64 5.70
N SER A 107 -2.78 -5.31 5.67
CA SER A 107 -2.66 -4.47 6.87
C SER A 107 -3.77 -4.71 7.89
N ILE A 108 -4.98 -5.00 7.41
CA ILE A 108 -6.15 -5.28 8.25
C ILE A 108 -6.25 -6.79 8.53
N GLY A 109 -6.08 -7.62 7.51
CA GLY A 109 -6.26 -9.07 7.60
C GLY A 109 -5.24 -9.74 8.51
N GLN A 110 -3.99 -9.26 8.54
CA GLN A 110 -2.96 -9.87 9.37
C GLN A 110 -3.26 -9.72 10.89
N PRO A 111 -3.59 -8.53 11.42
CA PRO A 111 -4.04 -8.41 12.82
C PRO A 111 -5.38 -9.11 13.09
N VAL A 112 -6.32 -9.08 12.15
CA VAL A 112 -7.64 -9.73 12.30
C VAL A 112 -7.51 -11.26 12.35
N GLY A 113 -6.56 -11.84 11.61
CA GLY A 113 -6.29 -13.27 11.60
C GLY A 113 -5.80 -13.82 12.95
N GLU A 114 -5.23 -12.98 13.81
CA GLU A 114 -4.83 -13.34 15.18
C GLU A 114 -6.03 -13.46 16.14
N VAL A 115 -7.22 -12.97 15.75
CA VAL A 115 -8.43 -13.17 16.55
C VAL A 115 -8.87 -14.63 16.44
N PRO A 116 -9.06 -15.35 17.56
CA PRO A 116 -9.25 -16.80 17.57
C PRO A 116 -10.37 -17.31 16.64
N VAL A 117 -11.45 -16.54 16.49
CA VAL A 117 -12.57 -16.90 15.61
C VAL A 117 -12.18 -16.93 14.14
N PHE A 118 -11.38 -15.96 13.68
CA PHE A 118 -10.94 -15.90 12.29
C PHE A 118 -9.81 -16.88 12.00
N ALA A 119 -8.93 -17.12 12.98
CA ALA A 119 -7.94 -18.19 12.92
C ALA A 119 -8.62 -19.57 12.76
N ALA A 120 -9.68 -19.83 13.52
CA ALA A 120 -10.46 -21.06 13.41
C ALA A 120 -11.08 -21.22 12.02
N PHE A 121 -11.69 -20.16 11.47
CA PHE A 121 -12.21 -20.19 10.09
C PHE A 121 -11.11 -20.44 9.05
N ALA A 122 -9.93 -19.84 9.21
CA ALA A 122 -8.80 -20.06 8.30
C ALA A 122 -8.31 -21.51 8.33
N VAL A 123 -8.22 -22.12 9.53
CA VAL A 123 -7.86 -23.54 9.67
C VAL A 123 -8.91 -24.45 9.04
N VAL A 124 -10.20 -24.17 9.24
CA VAL A 124 -11.29 -24.95 8.61
C VAL A 124 -11.24 -24.83 7.09
N GLY A 125 -11.02 -23.62 6.56
CA GLY A 125 -10.84 -23.40 5.12
C GLY A 125 -9.65 -24.17 4.55
N LEU A 126 -8.49 -24.12 5.23
CA LEU A 126 -7.31 -24.88 4.84
C LEU A 126 -7.56 -26.39 4.81
N VAL A 127 -8.25 -26.93 5.82
CA VAL A 127 -8.61 -28.35 5.86
C VAL A 127 -9.57 -28.71 4.72
N ALA A 128 -10.52 -27.83 4.39
CA ALA A 128 -11.45 -28.04 3.29
C ALA A 128 -10.77 -27.98 1.91
N GLU A 129 -9.73 -27.16 1.73
CA GLU A 129 -8.93 -27.13 0.49
C GLU A 129 -8.09 -28.40 0.30
N LEU A 130 -7.80 -29.13 1.38
CA LEU A 130 -6.94 -30.32 1.39
C LEU A 130 -7.72 -31.65 1.42
N ALA A 131 -9.05 -31.62 1.52
CA ALA A 131 -9.93 -32.80 1.59
C ALA A 131 -10.59 -33.11 0.24
#